data_AF-A0A699WP81-F1
#
_entry.id   AF-A0A699WP81-F1
#
_cell.length_a   1.000
_cell.length_b   1.000
_cell.length_c   1.000
_cell.angle_alpha   90.00
_cell.angle_beta   90.00
_cell.angle_gamma   90.00
#
_symmetry.space_group_name_H-M   'P 1'
#
loop_
_entity.id
_entity.type
_entity.pdbx_description
1 polymer ?
#
loop_
_entity_poly.entity_id
_entity_poly.type
_entity_poly.pdbx_seq_one_letter_code
_entity_poly.pdbx_strand_id
1 'polypeptide(L)'
;VKSDDKKEDKKANEKKRDMSKVKCYNCKKEGHFAKDSKKAKVKDYNYYKTKMLLAKKDRDEQVLLAEDQAWMESSSDSNQKINENMVFMA
;
A
#
# COMPACT_ATOMS: atom_id res chain seq x y z
N VAL A 1 -16.24 -50.53 19.23
CA VAL A 1 -15.23 -50.14 18.22
C VAL A 1 -15.89 -49.10 17.34
N LYS A 2 -15.61 -47.80 17.34
CA LYS A 2 -14.62 -46.92 18.00
C LYS A 2 -15.33 -45.61 18.36
N SER A 3 -14.89 -44.98 19.44
CA SER A 3 -15.21 -43.62 19.83
C SER A 3 -14.15 -42.73 19.21
N ASP A 4 -14.49 -41.70 18.43
CA ASP A 4 -13.48 -40.73 17.98
C ASP A 4 -14.08 -39.31 17.92
N ASP A 5 -13.83 -38.60 19.03
CA ASP A 5 -13.46 -37.19 19.16
C ASP A 5 -14.42 -36.10 18.64
N LYS A 6 -15.38 -35.80 19.52
CA LYS A 6 -15.95 -34.47 19.70
C LYS A 6 -14.80 -33.49 19.98
N LYS A 7 -14.35 -32.78 18.95
CA LYS A 7 -13.40 -31.65 19.06
C LYS A 7 -14.10 -30.51 19.79
N GLU A 8 -14.05 -30.58 21.11
CA GLU A 8 -14.50 -29.54 22.02
C GLU A 8 -13.66 -28.30 21.72
N ASP A 9 -14.26 -27.30 21.07
CA ASP A 9 -13.76 -25.94 21.01
C ASP A 9 -13.64 -25.43 22.45
N LYS A 10 -12.49 -25.72 23.08
CA LYS A 10 -12.05 -25.12 24.32
C LYS A 10 -11.72 -23.66 24.01
N LYS A 11 -12.76 -22.86 23.76
CA LYS A 11 -12.72 -21.40 23.88
C LYS A 11 -12.13 -21.13 25.24
N ALA A 12 -10.94 -20.53 25.20
CA ALA A 12 -10.14 -20.19 26.35
C ALA A 12 -11.05 -19.62 27.44
N ASN A 13 -11.22 -20.40 28.50
CA ASN A 13 -11.46 -19.84 29.81
C ASN A 13 -10.21 -19.02 30.14
N GLU A 14 -10.12 -17.82 29.58
CA GLU A 14 -9.34 -16.75 30.19
C GLU A 14 -9.99 -16.51 31.54
N LYS A 15 -9.60 -17.32 32.53
CA LYS A 15 -9.59 -16.89 33.92
C LYS A 15 -9.08 -15.46 33.84
N LYS A 16 -9.89 -14.49 34.29
CA LYS A 16 -9.56 -13.07 34.43
C LYS A 16 -8.37 -12.92 35.38
N ARG A 17 -7.22 -13.45 34.99
CA ARG A 17 -5.94 -13.17 35.60
C ARG A 17 -5.68 -11.73 35.23
N ASP A 18 -5.34 -10.98 36.25
CA ASP A 18 -5.02 -9.56 36.15
C ASP A 18 -3.94 -9.34 35.06
N MET A 19 -4.37 -8.90 33.88
CA MET A 19 -3.51 -8.66 32.72
C MET A 19 -2.49 -7.56 33.01
N SER A 20 -2.76 -6.67 33.98
CA SER A 20 -1.84 -5.59 34.38
C SER A 20 -0.50 -6.12 34.89
N LYS A 21 -0.46 -7.36 35.41
CA LYS A 21 0.76 -8.01 35.91
C LYS A 21 1.46 -8.87 34.86
N VAL A 22 0.83 -9.11 33.71
CA VAL A 22 1.40 -9.93 32.64
C VAL A 22 2.39 -9.09 31.86
N LYS A 23 3.68 -9.41 31.98
CA LYS A 23 4.75 -8.75 31.24
C LYS A 23 5.12 -9.56 30.00
N CYS A 24 5.06 -8.92 28.84
CA CYS A 24 5.52 -9.49 27.58
C CYS A 24 7.05 -9.59 27.60
N TYR A 25 7.62 -10.81 27.55
CA TYR A 25 9.07 -11.01 27.49
C TYR A 25 9.73 -10.34 26.27
N ASN A 26 9.01 -10.31 25.14
CA ASN A 26 9.56 -9.83 23.87
C ASN A 26 9.63 -8.29 23.77
N CYS A 27 8.69 -7.61 24.40
CA CYS A 27 8.46 -6.18 24.25
C CYS A 27 8.56 -5.40 25.57
N LYS A 28 8.77 -6.12 26.69
CA LYS A 28 8.97 -5.62 28.06
C LYS A 28 7.82 -4.75 28.61
N LYS A 29 6.69 -4.66 27.91
CA LYS A 29 5.48 -3.94 28.32
C LYS A 29 4.51 -4.89 29.05
N GLU A 30 3.80 -4.35 30.02
CA GLU A 30 2.73 -5.04 30.76
C GLU A 30 1.40 -5.01 29.98
N GLY A 31 0.48 -5.92 30.29
CA GLY A 31 -0.87 -5.94 29.72
C GLY A 31 -1.13 -6.97 28.62
N HIS A 32 -0.13 -7.74 28.15
CA HIS A 32 -0.35 -8.78 27.13
C HIS A 32 0.72 -9.87 27.13
N PHE A 33 0.35 -11.05 26.63
CA PHE A 33 1.31 -12.14 26.41
C PHE A 33 2.12 -11.90 25.14
N ALA A 34 3.35 -12.43 25.11
CA ALA A 34 4.23 -12.34 23.93
C ALA A 34 3.61 -12.97 22.66
N LYS A 35 2.65 -13.89 22.82
CA LYS A 35 1.89 -14.50 21.71
C LYS A 35 0.95 -13.49 21.03
N ASP A 36 0.46 -12.51 21.77
CA ASP A 36 -0.49 -11.49 21.31
C ASP A 36 0.21 -10.19 20.89
N SER A 37 1.54 -10.11 21.03
CA SER A 37 2.31 -8.97 20.54
C SER A 37 2.28 -8.93 19.00
N LYS A 38 1.64 -7.89 18.46
CA LYS A 38 1.77 -7.54 17.04
C LYS A 38 3.24 -7.25 16.74
N LYS A 39 3.91 -8.16 16.02
CA LYS A 39 5.26 -7.92 15.52
C LYS A 39 5.22 -6.70 14.60
N ALA A 40 5.93 -5.65 14.98
CA ALA A 40 6.15 -4.52 14.09
C ALA A 40 6.89 -5.05 12.84
N LYS A 41 6.35 -4.78 11.65
CA LYS A 41 7.07 -5.04 10.40
C LYS A 41 8.21 -4.03 10.34
N VAL A 42 9.38 -4.43 10.82
CA VAL A 42 10.61 -3.64 10.66
C VAL A 42 10.87 -3.58 9.16
N LYS A 43 10.77 -2.38 8.59
CA LYS A 43 11.12 -2.13 7.20
C LYS A 43 12.63 -1.95 7.15
N ASP A 44 13.30 -2.78 6.38
CA ASP A 44 14.74 -2.72 6.18
C ASP A 44 15.11 -1.67 5.13
N TYR A 45 16.41 -1.42 4.97
CA TYR A 45 16.95 -0.50 3.98
C TYR A 45 16.52 -0.87 2.54
N ASN A 46 16.47 -2.17 2.23
CA ASN A 46 16.10 -2.67 0.91
C ASN A 46 14.64 -2.33 0.56
N TYR A 47 13.73 -2.44 1.52
CA TYR A 47 12.33 -2.03 1.36
C TYR A 47 12.22 -0.56 0.93
N TYR A 48 12.95 0.33 1.60
CA TYR A 48 12.92 1.76 1.28
C TYR A 48 13.57 2.07 -0.06
N LYS A 49 14.69 1.40 -0.39
CA LYS A 49 15.36 1.53 -1.70
C LYS A 49 14.44 1.16 -2.85
N THR A 50 13.74 0.02 -2.74
CA THR A 50 12.78 -0.43 -3.76
C THR A 50 11.57 0.50 -3.86
N LYS A 51 11.03 0.95 -2.72
CA LYS A 51 9.91 1.92 -2.71
C LYS A 51 10.26 3.25 -3.38
N MET A 52 11.49 3.75 -3.18
CA MET A 52 11.95 4.97 -3.86
C MET A 52 12.14 4.78 -5.37
N LEU A 53 12.65 3.62 -5.79
CA LEU A 53 12.81 3.31 -7.21
C LEU A 53 11.46 3.27 -7.94
N LEU A 54 10.43 2.65 -7.35
CA LEU A 54 9.07 2.66 -7.93
C LEU A 54 8.52 4.09 -8.02
N ALA A 55 8.62 4.87 -6.94
CA ALA A 55 8.08 6.24 -6.90
C ALA A 55 8.81 7.23 -7.84
N LYS A 56 10.01 6.89 -8.33
CA LYS A 56 10.69 7.63 -9.39
C LYS A 56 10.16 7.24 -10.77
N LYS A 57 10.01 5.94 -11.04
CA LYS A 57 9.43 5.45 -12.30
C LYS A 57 8.03 5.99 -12.56
N ASP A 58 7.16 6.00 -11.55
CA ASP A 58 5.80 6.56 -11.69
C ASP A 58 5.83 8.05 -12.07
N ARG A 59 6.83 8.80 -11.60
CA ARG A 59 7.00 10.22 -11.97
C ARG A 59 7.52 10.38 -13.39
N ASP A 60 8.52 9.59 -13.77
CA ASP A 60 9.08 9.63 -15.12
C ASP A 60 8.02 9.23 -16.16
N GLU A 61 7.21 8.21 -15.87
CA GLU A 61 6.05 7.83 -16.71
C GLU A 61 5.00 8.94 -16.79
N GLN A 62 4.73 9.65 -15.68
CA GLN A 62 3.79 10.77 -15.71
C GLN A 62 4.31 11.95 -16.54
N VAL A 63 5.61 12.24 -16.50
CA VAL A 63 6.24 13.27 -17.32
C VAL A 63 6.12 12.92 -18.80
N LEU A 64 6.43 11.67 -19.18
CA LEU A 64 6.30 11.21 -20.56
C LEU A 64 4.85 11.32 -21.07
N LEU A 65 3.86 10.96 -20.25
CA LEU A 65 2.44 11.13 -20.60
C LEU A 65 2.06 12.60 -20.81
N ALA A 66 2.61 13.52 -20.04
CA ALA A 66 2.35 14.95 -20.18
C ALA A 66 2.99 15.52 -21.47
N GLU A 67 4.18 15.05 -21.83
CA GLU A 67 4.85 15.43 -23.09
C GLU A 67 4.08 14.94 -24.31
N ASP A 68 3.62 13.68 -24.31
CA ASP A 68 2.80 13.12 -25.38
C ASP A 68 1.48 13.88 -25.55
N GLN A 69 0.85 14.28 -24.44
CA GLN A 69 -0.37 15.08 -24.47
C GLN A 69 -0.11 16.50 -25.02
N ALA A 70 0.95 17.17 -24.57
CA ALA A 70 1.32 18.50 -25.05
C ALA A 70 1.64 18.51 -26.56
N TRP A 71 2.27 17.43 -27.06
CA TRP A 71 2.55 17.25 -28.48
C TRP A 71 1.28 17.11 -29.31
N MET A 72 0.32 16.29 -28.86
CA MET A 72 -0.98 16.11 -29.53
C MET A 72 -1.82 17.39 -29.55
N GLU A 73 -1.83 18.16 -28.45
CA GLU A 73 -2.52 19.45 -28.35
C GLU A 73 -1.89 20.49 -29.29
N SER A 74 -0.56 20.57 -29.34
CA SER A 74 0.17 21.49 -30.23
C SER A 74 -0.06 21.20 -31.71
N SER A 75 -0.19 19.91 -32.08
CA SER A 75 -0.52 19.52 -33.45
C SER A 75 -1.95 19.91 -33.84
N SER A 76 -2.87 19.93 -32.88
CA SER A 76 -4.29 20.24 -33.14
C SER A 76 -4.51 21.74 -33.36
N ASP A 77 -3.82 22.59 -32.60
CA ASP A 77 -3.80 24.05 -32.80
C ASP A 77 -3.34 24.43 -34.21
N SER A 78 -2.37 23.70 -34.77
CA SER A 78 -1.88 23.93 -36.13
C SER A 78 -2.95 23.62 -37.20
N ASN A 79 -3.76 22.58 -36.98
CA ASN A 79 -4.85 22.21 -37.89
C ASN A 79 -6.04 23.19 -37.83
N GLN A 80 -6.34 23.74 -36.65
CA GLN A 80 -7.36 24.77 -36.48
C GLN A 80 -6.98 26.05 -37.24
N LYS A 81 -5.73 26.50 -37.10
CA LYS A 81 -5.22 27.72 -37.72
C LYS A 81 -5.19 27.66 -39.26
N ILE A 82 -5.01 26.47 -39.81
CA ILE A 82 -5.11 26.22 -41.26
C ILE A 82 -6.57 26.33 -41.76
N ASN A 83 -7.54 25.86 -40.96
CA ASN A 83 -8.96 25.95 -41.34
C ASN A 83 -9.48 27.40 -41.31
N GLU A 84 -9.04 28.21 -40.35
CA GLU A 84 -9.50 29.60 -40.19
C GLU A 84 -9.03 30.47 -41.36
N ASN A 85 -7.78 30.27 -41.80
CA ASN A 85 -7.24 30.92 -43.00
C ASN A 85 -7.95 30.47 -44.29
N MET A 86 -8.47 29.23 -44.34
CA MET A 86 -9.25 28.74 -45.48
C MET A 86 -10.64 29.41 -45.56
N VAL A 87 -11.30 29.62 -44.41
CA VAL A 87 -12.63 30.26 -44.35
C VAL A 87 -12.55 31.76 -44.70
N PHE A 88 -11.44 32.41 -44.39
CA PHE A 88 -11.24 33.84 -44.68
C PHE A 88 -10.88 34.17 -46.14
N MET A 89 -10.57 33.17 -46.98
CA MET A 89 -10.22 33.37 -48.39
C MET A 89 -11.36 33.08 -49.38
N ALA A 90 -12.60 32.85 -48.89
CA ALA A 90 -13.82 32.72 -49.69
C ALA A 90 -14.59 34.06 -49.74
#